data_AF-A0AAQ1RVN4-F1
#
_entry.id   AF-A0AAQ1RVN4-F1
#
_cell.length_a   1.000
_cell.length_b   1.000
_cell.length_c   1.000
_cell.angle_alpha   90.00
_cell.angle_beta   90.00
_cell.angle_gamma   90.00
#
_symmetry.space_group_name_H-M   'P 1'
#
loop_
_entity.id
_entity.type
_entity.pdbx_description
1 polymer ?
#
loop_
_entity_poly.entity_id
_entity_poly.type
_entity_poly.pdbx_seq_one_letter_code
_entity_poly.pdbx_strand_id
1 'polypeptide(L)'
;MRRSIVPVLVLCMLFLSGCMQNTQNTDTIPDDYTVGIIRTNGSKNRSDILYFDEKLSQTGATHYDYATMGDLFYTPVTYDGSLYVVPQGQANAKDAKTILCQDLNTFEQTTFFLDQIAIYGLSVNSSAIFAANNINQQSFISRIDRTNETVKTATYNGLYVSIVYSYQDKLYAFSSESISSGLKGTLHCLDPITLKELQRIDISEFGSDVYSVLGVDDILYFVPLVTPQDTFNHIVCAYNISSEEITTIEFPHHVFHILNMDNKLYVTHGNLVTGEGTALSIFDIETGKIDTYDLGMWPGQIVINDDALYLMGTSNVAKYDLQTMEKEAETEIPLDSGNYLSGIFTK
;
A
#
# COMPACT_ATOMS: atom_id res chain seq x y z
N MET A 1 -22.55 -51.97 63.07
CA MET A 1 -23.71 -51.06 63.18
C MET A 1 -23.24 -49.76 63.81
N ARG A 2 -22.91 -48.75 62.99
CA ARG A 2 -22.45 -47.45 63.46
C ARG A 2 -23.33 -46.35 62.87
N ARG A 3 -23.71 -45.45 63.77
CA ARG A 3 -24.71 -44.40 63.67
C ARG A 3 -24.37 -43.36 62.61
N SER A 4 -25.38 -42.97 61.86
CA SER A 4 -25.47 -41.70 61.14
C SER A 4 -25.36 -40.52 62.11
N ILE A 5 -24.69 -39.45 61.69
CA ILE A 5 -25.21 -38.07 61.57
C ILE A 5 -24.02 -37.17 61.19
N VAL A 6 -24.26 -36.38 60.15
CA VAL A 6 -23.37 -35.48 59.42
C VAL A 6 -22.84 -34.33 60.29
N PRO A 7 -21.61 -33.86 60.06
CA PRO A 7 -21.29 -32.45 60.18
C PRO A 7 -20.93 -31.83 58.84
N VAL A 8 -21.51 -30.65 58.65
CA VAL A 8 -21.28 -29.62 57.65
C VAL A 8 -19.77 -29.39 57.44
N LEU A 9 -19.33 -29.41 56.18
CA LEU A 9 -18.07 -28.80 55.78
C LEU A 9 -18.29 -28.04 54.46
N VAL A 10 -18.43 -26.73 54.64
CA VAL A 10 -18.40 -25.71 53.58
C VAL A 10 -17.02 -25.79 52.93
N LEU A 11 -16.95 -26.31 51.71
CA LEU A 11 -15.77 -26.21 50.88
C LEU A 11 -16.04 -25.16 49.81
N CYS A 12 -15.50 -23.97 50.04
CA CYS A 12 -15.35 -22.91 49.06
C CYS A 12 -14.52 -23.45 47.87
N MET A 13 -15.18 -23.95 46.83
CA MET A 13 -14.58 -23.99 45.50
C MET A 13 -14.86 -22.68 44.82
N LEU A 14 -13.83 -21.84 44.82
CA LEU A 14 -13.66 -20.68 43.98
C LEU A 14 -13.99 -21.08 42.53
N PHE A 15 -15.16 -20.67 42.06
CA PHE A 15 -15.37 -20.47 40.63
C PHE A 15 -14.44 -19.32 40.23
N LEU A 16 -13.23 -19.67 39.78
CA LEU A 16 -12.48 -18.84 38.86
C LEU A 16 -13.34 -18.71 37.62
N SER A 17 -14.25 -17.73 37.66
CA SER A 17 -14.85 -17.12 36.49
C SER A 17 -13.70 -16.39 35.80
N GLY A 18 -12.87 -17.17 35.09
CA GLY A 18 -12.06 -16.62 34.03
C GLY A 18 -13.05 -16.01 33.06
N CYS A 19 -13.26 -14.70 33.18
CA CYS A 19 -13.74 -13.90 32.07
C CYS A 19 -12.66 -14.06 31.00
N MET A 20 -12.78 -15.08 30.16
CA MET A 20 -12.37 -14.94 28.77
C MET A 20 -13.18 -13.74 28.29
N GLN A 21 -12.54 -12.57 28.30
CA GLN A 21 -12.98 -11.48 27.43
C GLN A 21 -12.87 -12.06 26.03
N ASN A 22 -13.99 -12.58 25.55
CA ASN A 22 -14.26 -12.68 24.15
C ASN A 22 -14.15 -11.23 23.68
N THR A 23 -12.97 -10.82 23.19
CA THR A 23 -12.77 -9.52 22.54
C THR A 23 -13.64 -9.53 21.32
N GLN A 24 -14.91 -9.16 21.50
CA GLN A 24 -15.74 -8.73 20.39
C GLN A 24 -14.98 -7.56 19.75
N ASN A 25 -14.62 -7.73 18.48
CA ASN A 25 -14.08 -6.69 17.62
C ASN A 25 -15.07 -5.51 17.67
N THR A 26 -14.80 -4.56 18.55
CA THR A 26 -15.61 -3.36 18.73
C THR A 26 -14.73 -2.22 18.28
N ASP A 27 -15.24 -1.48 17.30
CA ASP A 27 -14.56 -0.28 16.81
C ASP A 27 -14.28 0.64 17.99
N THR A 28 -13.04 1.07 18.09
CA THR A 28 -12.63 2.13 19.00
C THR A 28 -12.18 3.28 18.12
N ILE A 29 -13.12 4.19 17.86
CA ILE A 29 -12.84 5.40 17.08
C ILE A 29 -11.87 6.26 17.90
N PRO A 30 -10.67 6.59 17.37
CA PRO A 30 -9.72 7.41 18.10
C PRO A 30 -10.19 8.88 18.15
N ASP A 31 -9.86 9.57 19.24
CA ASP A 31 -10.07 11.03 19.34
C ASP A 31 -9.14 11.80 18.38
N ASP A 32 -7.93 11.28 18.19
CA ASP A 32 -6.94 11.75 17.23
C ASP A 32 -5.91 10.63 16.94
N TYR A 33 -5.24 10.70 15.80
CA TYR A 33 -4.15 9.79 15.44
C TYR A 33 -3.19 10.43 14.42
N THR A 34 -1.96 9.93 14.38
CA THR A 34 -0.91 10.40 13.47
C THR A 34 -0.72 9.43 12.31
N VAL A 35 -0.71 8.13 12.59
CA VAL A 35 -0.47 7.08 11.58
C VAL A 35 -1.49 5.96 11.72
N GLY A 36 -2.00 5.48 10.58
CA GLY A 36 -2.86 4.32 10.47
C GLY A 36 -2.12 3.15 9.82
N ILE A 37 -2.33 1.93 10.35
CA ILE A 37 -1.76 0.69 9.84
C ILE A 37 -2.86 -0.29 9.48
N ILE A 38 -2.82 -0.81 8.27
CA ILE A 38 -3.75 -1.84 7.80
C ILE A 38 -3.19 -3.21 8.17
N ARG A 39 -3.94 -3.95 8.97
CA ARG A 39 -3.70 -5.35 9.28
C ARG A 39 -4.80 -6.19 8.64
N THR A 40 -4.44 -7.23 7.91
CA THR A 40 -5.41 -8.03 7.15
C THR A 40 -5.14 -9.52 7.30
N ASN A 41 -6.09 -10.35 6.87
CA ASN A 41 -5.96 -11.80 6.78
C ASN A 41 -6.27 -12.26 5.35
N GLY A 42 -5.44 -13.18 4.83
CA GLY A 42 -5.61 -13.70 3.47
C GLY A 42 -6.69 -14.77 3.31
N SER A 43 -7.14 -15.41 4.39
CA SER A 43 -8.06 -16.56 4.34
C SER A 43 -9.37 -16.33 5.09
N LYS A 44 -9.46 -15.27 5.89
CA LYS A 44 -10.64 -14.90 6.67
C LYS A 44 -11.01 -13.47 6.34
N ASN A 45 -12.30 -13.18 6.29
CA ASN A 45 -12.80 -11.82 6.16
C ASN A 45 -12.61 -11.10 7.50
N ARG A 46 -11.38 -10.67 7.75
CA ARG A 46 -10.98 -9.97 8.97
C ARG A 46 -9.81 -9.08 8.61
N SER A 47 -10.10 -7.80 8.57
CA SER A 47 -9.10 -6.75 8.48
C SER A 47 -9.38 -5.69 9.52
N ASP A 48 -8.35 -4.97 9.92
CA ASP A 48 -8.44 -3.88 10.87
C ASP A 48 -7.56 -2.74 10.36
N ILE A 49 -7.99 -1.50 10.58
CA ILE A 49 -7.09 -0.36 10.61
C ILE A 49 -6.79 -0.07 12.07
N LEU A 50 -5.51 -0.06 12.42
CA LEU A 50 -5.00 0.26 13.74
C LEU A 50 -4.47 1.71 13.72
N TYR A 51 -4.87 2.54 14.67
CA TYR A 51 -4.47 3.95 14.72
C TYR A 51 -3.50 4.20 15.86
N PHE A 52 -2.47 4.99 15.60
CA PHE A 52 -1.41 5.31 16.55
C PHE A 52 -1.16 6.82 16.62
N ASP A 53 -0.81 7.30 17.81
CA ASP A 53 -0.35 8.69 18.02
C ASP A 53 1.12 8.89 17.61
N GLU A 54 1.62 10.12 17.79
CA GLU A 54 2.99 10.52 17.48
C GLU A 54 4.07 9.70 18.21
N LYS A 55 3.71 9.03 19.32
CA LYS A 55 4.59 8.20 20.16
C LYS A 55 4.43 6.72 19.85
N LEU A 56 3.68 6.38 18.81
CA LEU A 56 3.30 5.03 18.44
C LEU A 56 2.55 4.26 19.54
N SER A 57 1.79 4.99 20.36
CA SER A 57 0.79 4.38 21.26
C SER A 57 -0.51 4.19 20.49
N GLN A 58 -1.08 2.99 20.53
CA GLN A 58 -2.33 2.71 19.80
C GLN A 58 -3.49 3.48 20.44
N THR A 59 -4.15 4.35 19.67
CA THR A 59 -5.27 5.19 20.13
C THR A 59 -6.64 4.63 19.75
N GLY A 60 -6.70 3.74 18.75
CA GLY A 60 -7.96 3.17 18.28
C GLY A 60 -7.79 2.03 17.29
N ALA A 61 -8.92 1.49 16.84
CA ALA A 61 -8.99 0.55 15.73
C ALA A 61 -10.38 0.54 15.08
N THR A 62 -10.43 0.34 13.76
CA THR A 62 -11.67 0.08 13.00
C THR A 62 -11.59 -1.30 12.38
N HIS A 63 -12.64 -2.10 12.53
CA HIS A 63 -12.74 -3.46 12.04
C HIS A 63 -13.52 -3.54 10.72
N TYR A 64 -13.08 -4.45 9.84
CA TYR A 64 -13.71 -4.70 8.54
C TYR A 64 -13.86 -6.20 8.28
N ASP A 65 -15.03 -6.58 7.76
CA ASP A 65 -15.32 -7.94 7.28
C ASP A 65 -14.81 -8.15 5.85
N TYR A 66 -13.53 -7.84 5.63
CA TYR A 66 -12.82 -8.01 4.37
C TYR A 66 -11.55 -8.84 4.56
N ALA A 67 -11.23 -9.68 3.58
CA ALA A 67 -9.96 -10.37 3.46
C ALA A 67 -9.04 -9.61 2.49
N THR A 68 -7.73 -9.71 2.68
CA THR A 68 -6.71 -9.10 1.80
C THR A 68 -7.03 -7.62 1.52
N MET A 69 -7.35 -6.86 2.58
CA MET A 69 -7.52 -5.40 2.51
C MET A 69 -6.15 -4.72 2.45
N GLY A 70 -5.88 -4.02 1.35
CA GLY A 70 -4.56 -3.46 1.06
C GLY A 70 -3.60 -4.51 0.49
N ASP A 71 -2.42 -4.05 0.08
CA ASP A 71 -1.38 -4.87 -0.50
C ASP A 71 -0.02 -4.23 -0.24
N LEU A 72 1.00 -5.04 0.05
CA LEU A 72 2.36 -4.55 0.27
C LEU A 72 2.95 -3.87 -0.98
N PHE A 73 2.57 -4.36 -2.17
CA PHE A 73 3.03 -3.79 -3.44
C PHE A 73 2.33 -2.47 -3.79
N TYR A 74 1.16 -2.21 -3.22
CA TYR A 74 0.34 -1.05 -3.56
C TYR A 74 0.03 -0.24 -2.30
N THR A 75 0.79 0.83 -2.08
CA THR A 75 0.57 1.74 -0.96
C THR A 75 -0.88 2.25 -0.98
N PRO A 76 -1.58 2.28 0.17
CA PRO A 76 -2.92 2.86 0.25
C PRO A 76 -2.95 4.29 -0.30
N VAL A 77 -4.04 4.66 -0.98
CA VAL A 77 -4.17 5.99 -1.58
C VAL A 77 -4.88 6.93 -0.63
N THR A 78 -4.22 7.99 -0.19
CA THR A 78 -4.88 9.10 0.51
C THR A 78 -5.14 10.24 -0.47
N TYR A 79 -6.39 10.72 -0.51
CA TYR A 79 -6.79 11.83 -1.37
C TYR A 79 -7.93 12.61 -0.73
N ASP A 80 -7.76 13.93 -0.61
CA ASP A 80 -8.79 14.86 -0.13
C ASP A 80 -9.41 14.43 1.22
N GLY A 81 -8.53 14.10 2.19
CA GLY A 81 -8.93 13.66 3.53
C GLY A 81 -9.59 12.28 3.60
N SER A 82 -9.52 11.48 2.53
CA SER A 82 -10.07 10.13 2.46
C SER A 82 -9.00 9.10 2.14
N LEU A 83 -9.12 7.92 2.74
CA LEU A 83 -8.32 6.74 2.45
C LEU A 83 -9.06 5.81 1.49
N TYR A 84 -8.40 5.39 0.42
CA TYR A 84 -8.89 4.42 -0.56
C TYR A 84 -8.06 3.14 -0.52
N VAL A 85 -8.73 2.01 -0.31
CA VAL A 85 -8.09 0.69 -0.16
C VAL A 85 -8.91 -0.37 -0.89
N VAL A 86 -8.20 -1.33 -1.49
CA VAL A 86 -8.82 -2.50 -2.12
C VAL A 86 -8.86 -3.67 -1.14
N PRO A 87 -10.03 -4.13 -0.70
CA PRO A 87 -10.21 -5.52 -0.29
C PRO A 87 -10.19 -6.43 -1.52
N GLN A 88 -9.18 -7.31 -1.65
CA GLN A 88 -9.11 -8.24 -2.80
C GLN A 88 -10.03 -9.46 -2.62
N GLY A 89 -10.52 -9.73 -1.40
CA GLY A 89 -11.19 -10.99 -1.07
C GLY A 89 -10.19 -12.03 -0.58
N GLN A 90 -10.60 -13.30 -0.50
CA GLN A 90 -9.68 -14.34 -0.05
C GLN A 90 -8.52 -14.50 -1.05
N ALA A 91 -7.30 -14.64 -0.57
CA ALA A 91 -6.07 -14.54 -1.37
C ALA A 91 -6.00 -15.53 -2.55
N ASN A 92 -6.68 -16.68 -2.45
CA ASN A 92 -6.78 -17.69 -3.50
C ASN A 92 -7.91 -17.44 -4.51
N ALA A 93 -8.89 -16.61 -4.17
CA ALA A 93 -10.06 -16.31 -5.01
C ALA A 93 -9.92 -14.93 -5.68
N LYS A 94 -9.45 -13.93 -4.93
CA LYS A 94 -9.33 -12.52 -5.34
C LYS A 94 -10.59 -11.97 -6.03
N ASP A 95 -11.75 -12.33 -5.50
CA ASP A 95 -13.06 -12.18 -6.12
C ASP A 95 -13.87 -10.98 -5.62
N ALA A 96 -13.30 -10.15 -4.75
CA ALA A 96 -13.94 -8.92 -4.31
C ALA A 96 -13.98 -7.89 -5.44
N LYS A 97 -15.06 -7.12 -5.42
CA LYS A 97 -15.47 -6.15 -6.46
C LYS A 97 -15.59 -4.74 -5.91
N THR A 98 -14.93 -4.48 -4.79
CA THR A 98 -15.16 -3.31 -3.96
C THR A 98 -13.86 -2.54 -3.80
N ILE A 99 -13.96 -1.22 -3.87
CA ILE A 99 -12.97 -0.28 -3.38
C ILE A 99 -13.57 0.40 -2.16
N LEU A 100 -12.91 0.27 -1.01
CA LEU A 100 -13.31 0.90 0.24
C LEU A 100 -12.77 2.34 0.26
N CYS A 101 -13.60 3.27 0.68
CA CYS A 101 -13.24 4.65 0.94
C CYS A 101 -13.64 5.00 2.38
N GLN A 102 -12.70 5.52 3.17
CA GLN A 102 -12.97 6.01 4.53
C GLN A 102 -12.54 7.46 4.67
N ASP A 103 -13.41 8.30 5.21
CA ASP A 103 -13.05 9.64 5.62
C ASP A 103 -12.13 9.60 6.86
N LEU A 104 -10.99 10.29 6.80
CA LEU A 104 -9.94 10.22 7.83
C LEU A 104 -10.25 11.05 9.08
N ASN A 105 -11.32 11.85 9.08
CA ASN A 105 -11.74 12.65 10.24
C ASN A 105 -12.94 12.04 10.97
N THR A 106 -13.93 11.59 10.20
CA THR A 106 -15.23 11.12 10.68
C THR A 106 -15.31 9.60 10.73
N PHE A 107 -14.39 8.89 10.08
CA PHE A 107 -14.38 7.43 9.93
C PHE A 107 -15.61 6.89 9.19
N GLU A 108 -16.39 7.75 8.53
CA GLU A 108 -17.49 7.35 7.68
C GLU A 108 -16.96 6.55 6.48
N GLN A 109 -17.65 5.46 6.17
CA GLN A 109 -17.24 4.53 5.13
C GLN A 109 -18.19 4.60 3.95
N THR A 110 -17.61 4.60 2.75
CA THR A 110 -18.31 4.45 1.48
C THR A 110 -17.61 3.38 0.65
N THR A 111 -18.33 2.79 -0.29
CA THR A 111 -17.77 1.78 -1.18
C THR A 111 -18.08 2.10 -2.62
N PHE A 112 -17.12 1.82 -3.50
CA PHE A 112 -17.27 1.92 -4.94
C PHE A 112 -17.21 0.52 -5.55
N PHE A 113 -18.13 0.23 -6.46
CA PHE A 113 -18.23 -1.09 -7.08
C PHE A 113 -17.54 -1.13 -8.45
N LEU A 114 -16.85 -2.23 -8.72
CA LEU A 114 -16.23 -2.54 -9.99
C LEU A 114 -16.57 -3.99 -10.38
N ASP A 115 -17.12 -4.22 -11.57
CA ASP A 115 -17.51 -5.58 -11.95
C ASP A 115 -16.31 -6.52 -12.17
N GLN A 116 -15.14 -5.95 -12.44
CA GLN A 116 -13.88 -6.68 -12.56
C GLN A 116 -13.32 -7.00 -11.17
N ILE A 117 -12.92 -8.27 -10.99
CA ILE A 117 -12.22 -8.75 -9.79
C ILE A 117 -10.71 -8.59 -9.92
N ALA A 118 -9.94 -9.07 -8.93
CA ALA A 118 -8.48 -8.95 -8.91
C ALA A 118 -8.02 -7.51 -9.17
N ILE A 119 -8.59 -6.59 -8.39
CA ILE A 119 -8.23 -5.17 -8.37
C ILE A 119 -6.89 -5.04 -7.65
N TYR A 120 -5.93 -4.33 -8.24
CA TYR A 120 -4.57 -4.17 -7.72
C TYR A 120 -4.22 -2.69 -7.51
N GLY A 121 -3.56 -2.05 -8.49
CA GLY A 121 -3.19 -0.65 -8.40
C GLY A 121 -4.39 0.29 -8.47
N LEU A 122 -4.39 1.31 -7.61
CA LEU A 122 -5.37 2.39 -7.58
C LEU A 122 -4.70 3.75 -7.78
N SER A 123 -5.45 4.69 -8.33
CA SER A 123 -5.15 6.11 -8.26
C SER A 123 -6.44 6.91 -8.18
N VAL A 124 -6.43 8.03 -7.46
CA VAL A 124 -7.62 8.85 -7.24
C VAL A 124 -7.30 10.29 -7.55
N ASN A 125 -8.25 10.98 -8.19
CA ASN A 125 -8.23 12.43 -8.33
C ASN A 125 -9.60 13.02 -7.97
N SER A 126 -9.75 14.33 -8.18
CA SER A 126 -10.97 15.06 -7.84
C SER A 126 -12.22 14.55 -8.57
N SER A 127 -12.04 13.94 -9.75
CA SER A 127 -13.15 13.51 -10.62
C SER A 127 -13.44 12.01 -10.55
N ALA A 128 -12.42 11.17 -10.32
CA ALA A 128 -12.53 9.74 -10.57
C ALA A 128 -11.58 8.90 -9.70
N ILE A 129 -11.95 7.63 -9.57
CA ILE A 129 -11.10 6.54 -9.08
C ILE A 129 -10.68 5.73 -10.30
N PHE A 130 -9.38 5.48 -10.43
CA PHE A 130 -8.80 4.63 -11.46
C PHE A 130 -8.29 3.34 -10.84
N ALA A 131 -8.51 2.23 -11.53
CA ALA A 131 -8.12 0.91 -11.06
C ALA A 131 -7.50 0.08 -12.18
N ALA A 132 -6.46 -0.68 -11.83
CA ALA A 132 -5.90 -1.75 -12.64
C ALA A 132 -6.43 -3.11 -12.15
N ASN A 133 -6.88 -3.94 -13.08
CA ASN A 133 -7.29 -5.32 -12.81
C ASN A 133 -6.51 -6.28 -13.71
N ASN A 134 -6.15 -7.46 -13.19
CA ASN A 134 -5.47 -8.49 -13.97
C ASN A 134 -6.10 -9.86 -13.75
N ILE A 135 -6.65 -10.48 -14.80
CA ILE A 135 -7.23 -11.83 -14.72
C ILE A 135 -7.09 -12.56 -16.05
N ASN A 136 -6.67 -13.84 -16.01
CA ASN A 136 -6.61 -14.73 -17.17
C ASN A 136 -5.88 -14.14 -18.41
N GLN A 137 -4.72 -13.49 -18.20
CA GLN A 137 -3.93 -12.81 -19.25
C GLN A 137 -4.63 -11.60 -19.90
N GLN A 138 -5.66 -11.07 -19.25
CA GLN A 138 -6.33 -9.85 -19.65
C GLN A 138 -6.22 -8.83 -18.52
N SER A 139 -5.81 -7.62 -18.91
CA SER A 139 -5.76 -6.47 -18.02
C SER A 139 -6.88 -5.50 -18.33
N PHE A 140 -7.33 -4.80 -17.29
CA PHE A 140 -8.32 -3.75 -17.42
C PHE A 140 -7.84 -2.49 -16.72
N ILE A 141 -8.09 -1.37 -17.35
CA ILE A 141 -7.97 -0.05 -16.73
C ILE A 141 -9.38 0.49 -16.65
N SER A 142 -9.86 0.74 -15.42
CA SER A 142 -11.19 1.23 -15.17
C SER A 142 -11.15 2.63 -14.57
N ARG A 143 -12.14 3.45 -14.92
CA ARG A 143 -12.42 4.77 -14.34
C ARG A 143 -13.83 4.70 -13.74
N ILE A 144 -13.95 4.99 -12.45
CA ILE A 144 -15.22 5.19 -11.75
C ILE A 144 -15.38 6.69 -11.52
N ASP A 145 -16.46 7.29 -12.02
CA ASP A 145 -16.79 8.68 -11.72
C ASP A 145 -17.18 8.84 -10.25
N ARG A 146 -16.54 9.76 -9.51
CA ARG A 146 -16.80 9.92 -8.07
C ARG A 146 -18.17 10.53 -7.75
N THR A 147 -18.82 11.19 -8.71
CA THR A 147 -20.09 11.88 -8.46
C THR A 147 -21.31 11.01 -8.77
N ASN A 148 -21.26 10.27 -9.88
CA ASN A 148 -22.39 9.46 -10.35
C ASN A 148 -22.08 7.96 -10.49
N GLU A 149 -20.88 7.55 -10.10
CA GLU A 149 -20.42 6.15 -10.06
C GLU A 149 -20.44 5.44 -11.42
N THR A 150 -20.52 6.19 -12.53
CA THR A 150 -20.44 5.60 -13.87
C THR A 150 -19.04 5.04 -14.13
N VAL A 151 -19.01 3.81 -14.63
CA VAL A 151 -17.77 3.07 -14.89
C VAL A 151 -17.47 3.07 -16.39
N LYS A 152 -16.22 3.35 -16.74
CA LYS A 152 -15.66 3.12 -18.07
C LYS A 152 -14.43 2.23 -17.94
N THR A 153 -14.27 1.29 -18.87
CA THR A 153 -13.17 0.32 -18.83
C THR A 153 -12.51 0.19 -20.19
N ALA A 154 -11.18 0.20 -20.20
CA ALA A 154 -10.34 -0.19 -21.33
C ALA A 154 -9.76 -1.59 -21.07
N THR A 155 -9.64 -2.40 -22.12
CA THR A 155 -9.19 -3.80 -22.03
C THR A 155 -7.92 -4.01 -22.82
N TYR A 156 -6.96 -4.73 -22.22
CA TYR A 156 -5.66 -5.06 -22.78
C TYR A 156 -5.46 -6.58 -22.75
N ASN A 157 -5.16 -7.17 -23.89
CA ASN A 157 -4.95 -8.62 -24.02
C ASN A 157 -3.46 -8.95 -24.04
N GLY A 158 -3.04 -9.97 -23.29
CA GLY A 158 -1.65 -10.44 -23.28
C GLY A 158 -0.67 -9.52 -22.54
N LEU A 159 -1.18 -8.50 -21.85
CA LEU A 159 -0.40 -7.60 -21.01
C LEU A 159 -0.83 -7.76 -19.56
N TYR A 160 0.10 -7.56 -18.63
CA TYR A 160 -0.17 -7.35 -17.21
C TYR A 160 -0.02 -5.86 -16.90
N VAL A 161 -1.09 -5.16 -16.53
CA VAL A 161 -1.02 -3.75 -16.11
C VAL A 161 -0.81 -3.72 -14.61
N SER A 162 0.39 -3.34 -14.17
CA SER A 162 0.76 -3.36 -12.76
C SER A 162 0.08 -2.23 -11.99
N ILE A 163 0.17 -0.99 -12.48
CA ILE A 163 -0.37 0.19 -11.80
C ILE A 163 -0.92 1.21 -12.78
N VAL A 164 -1.86 2.02 -12.29
CA VAL A 164 -2.35 3.25 -12.92
C VAL A 164 -2.08 4.43 -11.99
N TYR A 165 -1.72 5.58 -12.54
CA TYR A 165 -1.38 6.79 -11.78
C TYR A 165 -1.92 8.03 -12.50
N SER A 166 -2.90 8.70 -11.90
CA SER A 166 -3.42 9.98 -12.38
C SER A 166 -2.50 11.09 -11.92
N TYR A 167 -1.92 11.84 -12.85
CA TYR A 167 -1.07 12.97 -12.53
C TYR A 167 -1.22 14.06 -13.59
N GLN A 168 -1.35 15.31 -13.14
CA GLN A 168 -1.75 16.44 -13.97
C GLN A 168 -2.99 16.12 -14.83
N ASP A 169 -2.91 16.26 -16.16
CA ASP A 169 -4.01 16.09 -17.10
C ASP A 169 -4.06 14.69 -17.76
N LYS A 170 -3.21 13.75 -17.32
CA LYS A 170 -3.08 12.41 -17.92
C LYS A 170 -3.28 11.30 -16.88
N LEU A 171 -3.65 10.14 -17.40
CA LEU A 171 -3.57 8.88 -16.67
C LEU A 171 -2.38 8.10 -17.23
N TYR A 172 -1.45 7.72 -16.37
CA TYR A 172 -0.32 6.86 -16.72
C TYR A 172 -0.63 5.44 -16.31
N ALA A 173 -0.27 4.46 -17.14
CA ALA A 173 -0.35 3.05 -16.79
C ALA A 173 0.94 2.34 -17.17
N PHE A 174 1.38 1.41 -16.34
CA PHE A 174 2.58 0.62 -16.60
C PHE A 174 2.19 -0.83 -16.83
N SER A 175 2.74 -1.43 -17.86
CA SER A 175 2.49 -2.83 -18.17
C SER A 175 3.76 -3.63 -18.44
N SER A 176 3.65 -4.94 -18.22
CA SER A 176 4.65 -5.94 -18.55
C SER A 176 4.08 -7.03 -19.46
N GLU A 177 4.95 -7.55 -20.35
CA GLU A 177 4.66 -8.66 -21.25
C GLU A 177 5.85 -9.63 -21.25
N SER A 178 5.60 -10.92 -21.01
CA SER A 178 6.62 -11.95 -21.16
C SER A 178 6.81 -12.29 -22.64
N ILE A 179 8.01 -12.07 -23.16
CA ILE A 179 8.40 -12.38 -24.54
C ILE A 179 9.58 -13.36 -24.55
N SER A 180 9.90 -13.92 -25.73
CA SER A 180 11.00 -14.91 -25.83
C SER A 180 12.37 -14.38 -25.43
N SER A 181 12.58 -13.07 -25.47
CA SER A 181 13.86 -12.40 -25.16
C SER A 181 13.95 -11.82 -23.74
N GLY A 182 12.92 -12.01 -22.90
CA GLY A 182 12.86 -11.45 -21.54
C GLY A 182 11.50 -10.80 -21.25
N LEU A 183 11.51 -9.79 -20.39
CA LEU A 183 10.34 -9.00 -20.07
C LEU A 183 10.34 -7.70 -20.88
N LYS A 184 9.17 -7.34 -21.41
CA LYS A 184 8.94 -6.07 -22.08
C LYS A 184 8.16 -5.15 -21.16
N GLY A 185 8.67 -3.95 -20.90
CA GLY A 185 8.00 -2.91 -20.13
C GLY A 185 7.36 -1.86 -21.04
N THR A 186 6.20 -1.34 -20.69
CA THR A 186 5.56 -0.25 -21.45
C THR A 186 4.91 0.78 -20.52
N LEU A 187 5.15 2.06 -20.81
CA LEU A 187 4.42 3.19 -20.24
C LEU A 187 3.34 3.63 -21.24
N HIS A 188 2.10 3.64 -20.77
CA HIS A 188 0.92 4.10 -21.50
C HIS A 188 0.48 5.46 -20.94
N CYS A 189 0.32 6.46 -21.81
CA CYS A 189 -0.28 7.74 -21.45
C CYS A 189 -1.69 7.76 -22.02
N LEU A 190 -2.70 7.93 -21.17
CA LEU A 190 -4.10 7.91 -21.54
C LEU A 190 -4.79 9.22 -21.19
N ASP A 191 -5.83 9.54 -21.97
CA ASP A 191 -6.80 10.57 -21.61
C ASP A 191 -7.63 10.07 -20.41
N PRO A 192 -7.65 10.78 -19.28
CA PRO A 192 -8.26 10.29 -18.03
C PRO A 192 -9.79 10.24 -18.08
N ILE A 193 -10.45 10.83 -19.09
CA ILE A 193 -11.91 10.86 -19.22
C ILE A 193 -12.40 9.73 -20.14
N THR A 194 -11.68 9.52 -21.23
CA THR A 194 -12.04 8.61 -22.31
C THR A 194 -11.32 7.28 -22.24
N LEU A 195 -10.23 7.19 -21.48
CA LEU A 195 -9.30 6.06 -21.43
C LEU A 195 -8.69 5.73 -22.79
N LYS A 196 -8.68 6.68 -23.73
CA LYS A 196 -7.99 6.52 -25.00
C LYS A 196 -6.50 6.68 -24.79
N GLU A 197 -5.72 5.75 -25.33
CA GLU A 197 -4.27 5.84 -25.35
C GLU A 197 -3.86 7.02 -26.25
N LEU A 198 -3.17 7.99 -25.64
CA LEU A 198 -2.59 9.16 -26.29
C LEU A 198 -1.18 8.84 -26.79
N GLN A 199 -0.43 8.07 -25.99
CA GLN A 199 0.94 7.70 -26.28
C GLN A 199 1.29 6.34 -25.66
N ARG A 200 2.24 5.66 -26.29
CA ARG A 200 2.84 4.41 -25.82
C ARG A 200 4.35 4.50 -25.93
N ILE A 201 5.04 4.29 -24.82
CA ILE A 201 6.49 4.43 -24.69
C ILE A 201 7.06 3.07 -24.28
N ASP A 202 8.04 2.59 -25.03
CA ASP A 202 8.79 1.38 -24.68
C ASP A 202 9.79 1.74 -23.57
N ILE A 203 9.69 1.07 -22.43
CA ILE A 203 10.57 1.26 -21.28
C ILE A 203 11.38 -0.01 -20.96
N SER A 204 11.39 -0.98 -21.89
CA SER A 204 11.99 -2.30 -21.66
C SER A 204 13.48 -2.24 -21.34
N GLU A 205 14.20 -1.24 -21.84
CA GLU A 205 15.62 -1.04 -21.51
C GLU A 205 15.84 -0.74 -20.01
N PHE A 206 14.86 -0.12 -19.37
CA PHE A 206 14.89 0.24 -17.95
C PHE A 206 14.36 -0.89 -17.07
N GLY A 207 13.43 -1.69 -17.58
CA GLY A 207 12.83 -2.81 -16.86
C GLY A 207 11.31 -2.86 -16.94
N SER A 208 10.69 -3.55 -15.99
CA SER A 208 9.23 -3.73 -15.93
C SER A 208 8.73 -3.91 -14.49
N ASP A 209 7.45 -4.28 -14.33
CA ASP A 209 6.79 -4.48 -13.04
C ASP A 209 6.87 -3.25 -12.12
N VAL A 210 6.27 -2.16 -12.58
CA VAL A 210 6.26 -0.88 -11.85
C VAL A 210 5.10 -0.85 -10.86
N TYR A 211 5.41 -0.71 -9.57
CA TYR A 211 4.41 -0.62 -8.50
C TYR A 211 4.47 0.68 -7.70
N SER A 212 5.53 1.47 -7.86
CA SER A 212 5.70 2.76 -7.19
C SER A 212 5.94 3.85 -8.22
N VAL A 213 5.06 4.85 -8.20
CA VAL A 213 5.05 5.99 -9.13
C VAL A 213 4.68 7.24 -8.35
N LEU A 214 5.34 8.35 -8.64
CA LEU A 214 4.93 9.66 -8.15
C LEU A 214 5.25 10.74 -9.17
N GLY A 215 4.52 11.85 -9.13
CA GLY A 215 4.84 13.03 -9.93
C GLY A 215 5.38 14.16 -9.06
N VAL A 216 6.42 14.85 -9.54
CA VAL A 216 6.93 16.11 -8.98
C VAL A 216 7.12 17.09 -10.12
N ASP A 217 6.45 18.23 -10.06
CA ASP A 217 6.40 19.20 -11.16
C ASP A 217 6.07 18.50 -12.49
N ASP A 218 6.96 18.61 -13.48
CA ASP A 218 6.82 18.05 -14.82
C ASP A 218 7.50 16.67 -15.00
N ILE A 219 7.89 16.03 -13.90
CA ILE A 219 8.58 14.73 -13.91
C ILE A 219 7.70 13.66 -13.28
N LEU A 220 7.54 12.54 -13.97
CA LEU A 220 6.99 11.31 -13.42
C LEU A 220 8.15 10.39 -13.04
N TYR A 221 8.33 10.17 -11.74
CA TYR A 221 9.27 9.20 -11.20
C TYR A 221 8.61 7.84 -11.07
N PHE A 222 9.28 6.78 -11.50
CA PHE A 222 8.77 5.42 -11.37
C PHE A 222 9.88 4.39 -11.16
N VAL A 223 9.52 3.30 -10.48
CA VAL A 223 10.45 2.21 -10.12
C VAL A 223 10.13 0.96 -10.94
N PRO A 224 10.91 0.61 -11.98
CA PRO A 224 10.87 -0.72 -12.55
C PRO A 224 11.46 -1.72 -11.55
N LEU A 225 10.65 -2.60 -10.97
CA LEU A 225 11.11 -3.53 -9.92
C LEU A 225 12.17 -4.51 -10.44
N VAL A 226 12.04 -4.92 -11.70
CA VAL A 226 12.94 -5.88 -12.34
C VAL A 226 13.56 -5.32 -13.63
N THR A 227 14.78 -5.76 -13.93
CA THR A 227 15.52 -5.49 -15.17
C THR A 227 14.89 -6.26 -16.35
N PRO A 228 15.26 -5.97 -17.61
CA PRO A 228 14.82 -6.78 -18.75
C PRO A 228 15.23 -8.27 -18.67
N GLN A 229 16.18 -8.62 -17.80
CA GLN A 229 16.63 -10.00 -17.53
C GLN A 229 15.93 -10.64 -16.33
N ASP A 230 14.89 -10.00 -15.78
CA ASP A 230 14.10 -10.50 -14.64
C ASP A 230 14.94 -10.64 -13.35
N THR A 231 15.80 -9.65 -13.08
CA THR A 231 16.52 -9.51 -11.80
C THR A 231 16.10 -8.22 -11.12
N PHE A 232 16.20 -8.11 -9.79
CA PHE A 232 15.88 -6.86 -9.10
C PHE A 232 16.68 -5.67 -9.62
N ASN A 233 16.02 -4.52 -9.69
CA ASN A 233 16.58 -3.31 -10.24
C ASN A 233 17.01 -2.32 -9.14
N HIS A 234 17.91 -1.42 -9.47
CA HIS A 234 18.50 -0.43 -8.55
C HIS A 234 18.39 0.99 -9.08
N ILE A 235 17.44 1.23 -10.00
CA ILE A 235 17.23 2.54 -10.62
C ILE A 235 15.84 3.08 -10.29
N VAL A 236 15.74 4.41 -10.28
CA VAL A 236 14.49 5.15 -10.44
C VAL A 236 14.53 5.82 -11.81
N CYS A 237 13.48 5.68 -12.59
CA CYS A 237 13.34 6.40 -13.86
C CYS A 237 12.65 7.74 -13.62
N ALA A 238 13.08 8.77 -14.35
CA ALA A 238 12.51 10.10 -14.34
C ALA A 238 12.07 10.47 -15.77
N TYR A 239 10.77 10.40 -16.02
CA TYR A 239 10.16 10.74 -17.31
C TYR A 239 9.72 12.21 -17.30
N ASN A 240 10.30 13.03 -18.16
CA ASN A 240 9.88 14.40 -18.35
C ASN A 240 8.63 14.44 -19.25
N ILE A 241 7.53 14.97 -18.72
CA ILE A 241 6.22 14.93 -19.37
C ILE A 241 6.18 15.85 -20.60
N SER A 242 6.91 16.97 -20.59
CA SER A 242 6.94 17.92 -21.71
C SER A 242 7.89 17.52 -22.84
N SER A 243 9.10 17.04 -22.52
CA SER A 243 10.10 16.64 -23.52
C SER A 243 9.98 15.18 -23.95
N GLU A 244 9.25 14.37 -23.17
CA GLU A 244 9.09 12.93 -23.34
C GLU A 244 10.40 12.12 -23.18
N GLU A 245 11.44 12.74 -22.61
CA GLU A 245 12.71 12.08 -22.34
C GLU A 245 12.67 11.32 -21.01
N ILE A 246 13.34 10.16 -20.97
CA ILE A 246 13.53 9.36 -19.76
C ILE A 246 15.00 9.42 -19.37
N THR A 247 15.26 9.77 -18.10
CA THR A 247 16.57 9.64 -17.46
C THR A 247 16.50 8.65 -16.31
N THR A 248 17.65 8.21 -15.81
CA THR A 248 17.73 7.27 -14.69
C THR A 248 18.56 7.84 -13.55
N ILE A 249 18.17 7.49 -12.33
CA ILE A 249 18.92 7.73 -11.11
C ILE A 249 19.32 6.37 -10.57
N GLU A 250 20.62 6.15 -10.41
CA GLU A 250 21.18 4.88 -9.94
C GLU A 250 21.40 4.91 -8.43
N PHE A 251 20.96 3.86 -7.73
CA PHE A 251 21.08 3.71 -6.29
C PHE A 251 22.02 2.55 -5.92
N PRO A 252 22.63 2.58 -4.72
CA PRO A 252 23.57 1.54 -4.30
C PRO A 252 22.93 0.15 -4.05
N HIS A 253 21.60 0.11 -3.90
CA HIS A 253 20.85 -1.10 -3.57
C HIS A 253 19.56 -1.19 -4.41
N HIS A 254 18.98 -2.38 -4.47
CA HIS A 254 17.72 -2.59 -5.19
C HIS A 254 16.63 -1.66 -4.66
N VAL A 255 15.82 -1.09 -5.55
CA VAL A 255 14.76 -0.11 -5.24
C VAL A 255 13.40 -0.75 -5.42
N PHE A 256 12.44 -0.46 -4.54
CA PHE A 256 11.06 -0.95 -4.73
C PHE A 256 9.96 0.08 -4.42
N HIS A 257 10.22 1.10 -3.62
CA HIS A 257 9.24 2.14 -3.32
C HIS A 257 9.90 3.53 -3.25
N ILE A 258 9.15 4.55 -3.71
CA ILE A 258 9.55 5.95 -3.68
C ILE A 258 8.43 6.79 -3.06
N LEU A 259 8.83 7.77 -2.27
CA LEU A 259 7.97 8.81 -1.71
C LEU A 259 8.62 10.17 -1.95
N ASN A 260 7.83 11.21 -2.18
CA ASN A 260 8.32 12.57 -2.30
C ASN A 260 7.84 13.40 -1.11
N MET A 261 8.74 14.20 -0.57
CA MET A 261 8.43 15.31 0.32
C MET A 261 9.37 16.46 -0.06
N ASP A 262 8.79 17.63 -0.34
CA ASP A 262 9.49 18.78 -0.88
C ASP A 262 10.34 18.41 -2.11
N ASN A 263 11.60 18.84 -2.15
CA ASN A 263 12.54 18.60 -3.24
C ASN A 263 13.36 17.32 -3.06
N LYS A 264 12.84 16.33 -2.32
CA LYS A 264 13.55 15.08 -2.00
C LYS A 264 12.74 13.85 -2.34
N LEU A 265 13.43 12.82 -2.83
CA LEU A 265 12.88 11.47 -2.98
C LEU A 265 13.43 10.57 -1.87
N TYR A 266 12.52 9.93 -1.15
CA TYR A 266 12.81 8.92 -0.15
C TYR A 266 12.62 7.56 -0.81
N VAL A 267 13.71 6.80 -0.92
CA VAL A 267 13.81 5.61 -1.76
C VAL A 267 14.12 4.40 -0.88
N THR A 268 13.19 3.46 -0.80
CA THR A 268 13.37 2.25 0.01
C THR A 268 14.15 1.21 -0.76
N HIS A 269 14.96 0.44 -0.02
CA HIS A 269 15.79 -0.59 -0.60
C HIS A 269 15.59 -1.97 0.00
N GLY A 270 15.83 -3.00 -0.82
CA GLY A 270 15.81 -4.38 -0.39
C GLY A 270 14.99 -5.29 -1.31
N ASN A 271 14.30 -6.25 -0.71
CA ASN A 271 13.45 -7.20 -1.42
C ASN A 271 12.03 -7.15 -0.88
N LEU A 272 11.13 -6.62 -1.71
CA LEU A 272 9.71 -6.47 -1.39
C LEU A 272 9.00 -7.81 -1.13
N VAL A 273 9.49 -8.92 -1.70
CA VAL A 273 8.89 -10.24 -1.56
C VAL A 273 9.32 -10.93 -0.26
N THR A 274 10.61 -10.86 0.07
CA THR A 274 11.17 -11.58 1.24
C THR A 274 11.17 -10.74 2.52
N GLY A 275 11.02 -9.43 2.41
CA GLY A 275 11.10 -8.53 3.56
C GLY A 275 12.54 -8.28 4.04
N GLU A 276 13.50 -8.31 3.11
CA GLU A 276 14.94 -8.16 3.41
C GLU A 276 15.46 -6.78 3.00
N GLY A 277 16.56 -6.35 3.64
CA GLY A 277 17.17 -5.03 3.45
C GLY A 277 16.67 -4.02 4.47
N THR A 278 17.50 -3.03 4.81
CA THR A 278 17.19 -2.02 5.85
C THR A 278 17.50 -0.60 5.40
N ALA A 279 17.96 -0.44 4.16
CA ALA A 279 18.45 0.82 3.67
C ALA A 279 17.33 1.72 3.14
N LEU A 280 17.48 3.01 3.36
CA LEU A 280 16.70 4.08 2.77
C LEU A 280 17.67 5.11 2.21
N SER A 281 17.49 5.51 0.95
CA SER A 281 18.22 6.65 0.38
C SER A 281 17.34 7.88 0.30
N ILE A 282 17.95 9.04 0.52
CA ILE A 282 17.37 10.35 0.27
C ILE A 282 18.10 10.95 -0.92
N PHE A 283 17.37 11.18 -2.01
CA PHE A 283 17.86 11.84 -3.20
C PHE A 283 17.36 13.28 -3.24
N ASP A 284 18.28 14.25 -3.26
CA ASP A 284 17.97 15.66 -3.47
C ASP A 284 17.80 15.94 -4.97
N ILE A 285 16.62 16.38 -5.38
CA ILE A 285 16.25 16.56 -6.80
C ILE A 285 17.04 17.71 -7.44
N GLU A 286 17.37 18.76 -6.68
CA GLU A 286 18.08 19.94 -7.20
C GLU A 286 19.57 19.67 -7.33
N THR A 287 20.19 19.05 -6.32
CA THR A 287 21.64 18.85 -6.31
C THR A 287 22.07 17.49 -6.87
N GLY A 288 21.15 16.55 -7.05
CA GLY A 288 21.44 15.16 -7.46
C GLY A 288 22.18 14.35 -6.40
N LYS A 289 22.16 14.79 -5.13
CA LYS A 289 22.93 14.15 -4.04
C LYS A 289 22.13 12.98 -3.49
N ILE A 290 22.81 11.86 -3.25
CA ILE A 290 22.25 10.67 -2.58
C ILE A 290 22.93 10.51 -1.23
N ASP A 291 22.13 10.47 -0.16
CA ASP A 291 22.55 10.03 1.18
C ASP A 291 21.79 8.74 1.53
N THR A 292 22.49 7.71 1.99
CA THR A 292 21.90 6.40 2.34
C THR A 292 22.04 6.10 3.82
N TYR A 293 20.95 5.64 4.42
CA TYR A 293 20.82 5.37 5.85
C TYR A 293 20.41 3.92 6.08
N ASP A 294 20.96 3.30 7.13
CA ASP A 294 20.50 2.01 7.62
C ASP A 294 19.46 2.24 8.72
N LEU A 295 18.20 1.89 8.44
CA LEU A 295 17.10 2.07 9.39
C LEU A 295 17.07 0.98 10.47
N GLY A 296 17.87 -0.09 10.33
CA GLY A 296 17.91 -1.23 11.24
C GLY A 296 16.67 -2.15 11.15
N MET A 297 15.73 -1.86 10.25
CA MET A 297 14.57 -2.70 9.95
C MET A 297 14.14 -2.52 8.50
N TRP A 298 13.38 -3.49 7.98
CA TRP A 298 12.95 -3.48 6.59
C TRP A 298 11.87 -2.43 6.31
N PRO A 299 12.10 -1.49 5.38
CA PRO A 299 11.16 -0.42 5.04
C PRO A 299 10.08 -0.90 4.07
N GLY A 300 9.18 -1.76 4.54
CA GLY A 300 8.13 -2.34 3.70
C GLY A 300 7.27 -1.29 2.99
N GLN A 301 6.74 -0.34 3.75
CA GLN A 301 6.15 0.90 3.22
C GLN A 301 6.50 2.06 4.16
N ILE A 302 6.57 3.27 3.59
CA ILE A 302 6.88 4.49 4.34
C ILE A 302 5.87 5.59 4.05
N VAL A 303 5.63 6.44 5.03
CA VAL A 303 4.88 7.69 4.90
C VAL A 303 5.58 8.77 5.72
N ILE A 304 5.38 10.03 5.33
CA ILE A 304 5.92 11.18 6.05
C ILE A 304 4.74 11.98 6.57
N ASN A 305 4.79 12.37 7.84
CA ASN A 305 3.89 13.35 8.42
C ASN A 305 4.71 14.36 9.21
N ASP A 306 4.56 15.63 8.87
CA ASP A 306 5.37 16.74 9.39
C ASP A 306 6.88 16.41 9.28
N ASP A 307 7.61 16.52 10.39
CA ASP A 307 9.05 16.28 10.48
C ASP A 307 9.43 14.83 10.79
N ALA A 308 8.52 13.87 10.57
CA ALA A 308 8.75 12.45 10.89
C ALA A 308 8.48 11.50 9.71
N LEU A 309 9.36 10.52 9.57
CA LEU A 309 9.14 9.36 8.70
C LEU A 309 8.59 8.21 9.54
N TYR A 310 7.44 7.69 9.12
CA TYR A 310 6.83 6.50 9.67
C TYR A 310 7.04 5.33 8.71
N LEU A 311 7.39 4.18 9.27
CA LEU A 311 7.75 3.00 8.52
C LEU A 311 6.97 1.81 9.04
N MET A 312 6.35 1.06 8.12
CA MET A 312 5.73 -0.22 8.39
C MET A 312 6.67 -1.36 7.98
N GLY A 313 7.10 -2.15 8.97
CA GLY A 313 7.84 -3.38 8.75
C GLY A 313 6.92 -4.60 8.66
N THR A 314 7.45 -5.79 8.91
CA THR A 314 6.68 -7.05 8.82
C THR A 314 5.63 -7.19 9.92
N SER A 315 5.94 -6.72 11.14
CA SER A 315 5.09 -6.86 12.32
C SER A 315 5.28 -5.72 13.32
N ASN A 316 5.76 -4.58 12.86
CA ASN A 316 6.07 -3.41 13.67
C ASN A 316 5.89 -2.13 12.85
N VAL A 317 5.72 -1.04 13.58
CA VAL A 317 5.76 0.32 13.05
C VAL A 317 6.84 1.08 13.80
N ALA A 318 7.61 1.90 13.09
CA ALA A 318 8.66 2.73 13.65
C ALA A 318 8.55 4.17 13.17
N LYS A 319 9.06 5.08 13.99
CA LYS A 319 9.13 6.51 13.72
C LYS A 319 10.59 6.92 13.72
N TYR A 320 10.97 7.71 12.72
CA TYR A 320 12.29 8.28 12.55
C TYR A 320 12.19 9.79 12.41
N ASP A 321 13.16 10.50 12.97
CA ASP A 321 13.33 11.93 12.72
C ASP A 321 13.69 12.15 11.24
N LEU A 322 12.96 13.04 10.54
CA LEU A 322 13.09 13.19 9.09
C LEU A 322 14.42 13.83 8.65
N GLN A 323 15.13 14.52 9.54
CA GLN A 323 16.38 15.22 9.22
C GLN A 323 17.61 14.33 9.43
N THR A 324 17.60 13.54 10.50
CA THR A 324 18.74 12.73 10.95
C THR A 324 18.60 11.26 10.59
N MET A 325 17.37 10.79 10.31
CA MET A 325 17.01 9.38 10.18
C MET A 325 17.30 8.56 11.46
N GLU A 326 17.40 9.20 12.62
CA GLU A 326 17.50 8.50 13.91
C GLU A 326 16.13 7.94 14.32
N LYS A 327 16.09 6.69 14.79
CA LYS A 327 14.85 6.05 15.26
C LYS A 327 14.42 6.64 16.60
N GLU A 328 13.22 7.20 16.64
CA GLU A 328 12.65 7.83 17.83
C GLU A 328 11.76 6.87 18.63
N ALA A 329 10.98 6.03 17.93
CA ALA A 329 10.04 5.10 18.54
C ALA A 329 9.83 3.86 17.67
N GLU A 330 9.45 2.75 18.30
CA GLU A 330 9.05 1.51 17.63
C GLU A 330 8.00 0.79 18.49
N THR A 331 6.97 0.27 17.84
CA THR A 331 5.92 -0.55 18.46
C THR A 331 5.72 -1.82 17.65
N GLU A 332 5.70 -2.96 18.34
CA GLU A 332 5.30 -4.24 17.77
C GLU A 332 3.78 -4.30 17.59
N ILE A 333 3.33 -4.87 16.48
CA ILE A 333 1.92 -5.14 16.17
C ILE A 333 1.71 -6.65 16.25
N PRO A 334 0.96 -7.15 17.25
CA PRO A 334 0.66 -8.57 17.37
C PRO A 334 -0.09 -9.09 16.13
N LEU A 335 0.45 -10.15 15.53
CA LEU A 335 -0.13 -10.85 14.39
C LEU A 335 -0.62 -12.23 14.81
N ASP A 336 -1.95 -12.43 14.78
CA ASP A 336 -2.55 -13.76 14.88
C ASP A 336 -2.17 -14.60 13.64
N SER A 337 -2.36 -15.93 13.72
CA SER A 337 -2.09 -16.83 12.59
C SER A 337 -2.83 -16.40 11.32
N GLY A 338 -2.05 -16.11 10.27
CA GLY A 338 -2.52 -15.68 8.96
C GLY A 338 -2.75 -14.17 8.80
N ASN A 339 -2.55 -13.38 9.86
CA ASN A 339 -2.57 -11.93 9.76
C ASN A 339 -1.21 -11.39 9.28
N TYR A 340 -1.24 -10.30 8.53
CA TYR A 340 -0.07 -9.55 8.09
C TYR A 340 -0.41 -8.06 7.93
N LEU A 341 0.62 -7.21 7.89
CA LEU A 341 0.46 -5.78 7.62
C LEU A 341 0.48 -5.53 6.11
N SER A 342 -0.41 -4.66 5.63
CA SER A 342 -0.66 -4.48 4.19
C SER A 342 -0.78 -3.02 3.76
N GLY A 343 -0.60 -2.08 4.67
CA GLY A 343 -0.77 -0.66 4.36
C GLY A 343 -0.38 0.24 5.53
N ILE A 344 0.21 1.38 5.21
CA ILE A 344 0.45 2.49 6.14
C ILE A 344 0.00 3.79 5.48
N PHE A 345 -0.59 4.68 6.28
CA PHE A 345 -1.03 6.00 5.83
C PHE A 345 -1.00 7.00 6.98
N THR A 346 -0.94 8.28 6.63
CA THR A 346 -1.11 9.41 7.55
C THR A 346 -2.37 10.18 7.16
N LYS A 347 -2.76 11.12 8.03
CA LYS A 347 -3.97 11.93 7.87
C LYS A 347 -3.85 12.96 6.74
#